data_AF-A0A2N9LPR1-F1
#
_entry.id   AF-A0A2N9LPR1-F1
#
_cell.length_a   1.000
_cell.length_b   1.000
_cell.length_c   1.000
_cell.angle_alpha   90.00
_cell.angle_beta   90.00
_cell.angle_gamma   90.00
#
_symmetry.space_group_name_H-M   'P 1'
#
loop_
_entity.id
_entity.type
_entity.pdbx_description
1 polymer ?
#
loop_
_entity_poly.entity_id
_entity_poly.type
_entity_poly.pdbx_seq_one_letter_code
_entity_poly.pdbx_strand_id
1 'polypeptide(L)'
;MQTALFAKVRYLFEVKPGAFHPPPKVDSAVVLLEPRPGGPAVSDPDGLVRFVGHCFAHKRKTLRNNLAGIYGKELIGNWPEASLRAEQIPVAGFVEMWKRMSGLEVNL
;
A
#
# COMPACT_ATOMS: atom_id res chain seq x y z
N MET A 1 -2.98 -3.35 0.56
CA MET A 1 -2.61 -2.01 0.06
C MET A 1 -2.68 -1.94 -1.47
N GLN A 2 -2.10 -2.90 -2.20
CA GLN A 2 -2.11 -2.92 -3.67
C GLN A 2 -3.48 -2.61 -4.30
N THR A 3 -4.56 -3.29 -3.88
CA THR A 3 -5.92 -3.03 -4.40
C THR A 3 -6.33 -1.56 -4.32
N ALA A 4 -6.00 -0.87 -3.23
CA ALA A 4 -6.39 0.54 -3.04
C ALA A 4 -5.61 1.51 -3.93
N LEU A 5 -4.44 1.11 -4.44
CA LEU A 5 -3.68 1.88 -5.43
C LEU A 5 -4.40 1.91 -6.78
N PHE A 6 -5.04 0.81 -7.16
CA PHE A 6 -5.64 0.64 -8.49
C PHE A 6 -7.16 0.81 -8.51
N ALA A 7 -7.83 0.72 -7.37
CA ALA A 7 -9.28 0.83 -7.29
C ALA A 7 -9.74 1.59 -6.06
N LYS A 8 -10.88 2.26 -6.18
CA LYS A 8 -11.67 2.67 -5.01
C LYS A 8 -12.43 1.45 -4.53
N VAL A 9 -12.32 1.15 -3.24
CA VAL A 9 -12.97 -0.01 -2.61
C VAL A 9 -14.11 0.48 -1.74
N ARG A 10 -15.29 -0.12 -1.90
CA ARG A 10 -16.46 0.11 -1.04
C ARG A 10 -16.94 -1.21 -0.49
N TYR A 11 -17.09 -1.28 0.83
CA TYR A 11 -17.86 -2.34 1.47
C TYR A 11 -19.34 -2.10 1.18
N LEU A 12 -20.06 -3.13 0.72
CA LEU A 12 -21.50 -3.04 0.48
C LEU A 12 -22.27 -3.64 1.64
N PHE A 13 -22.07 -4.93 1.91
CA PHE A 13 -22.73 -5.64 3.00
C PHE A 13 -22.06 -6.98 3.32
N GLU A 14 -22.44 -7.55 4.47
CA GLU A 14 -21.98 -8.84 4.96
C GLU A 14 -22.84 -9.97 4.40
N VAL A 15 -22.25 -11.14 4.16
CA VAL A 15 -22.94 -12.35 3.75
C VAL A 15 -22.66 -13.45 4.78
N LYS A 16 -23.71 -13.87 5.49
CA LYS A 16 -23.61 -14.90 6.54
C LYS A 16 -23.46 -16.31 5.94
N PRO A 17 -22.84 -17.26 6.66
CA PRO A 17 -22.60 -18.62 6.17
C PRO A 17 -23.83 -19.35 5.63
N GLY A 18 -25.01 -19.07 6.19
CA GLY A 18 -26.28 -19.67 5.75
C GLY A 18 -26.70 -19.38 4.32
N ALA A 19 -26.03 -18.43 3.64
CA ALA A 19 -26.23 -18.14 2.21
C ALA A 19 -25.48 -19.10 1.26
N PHE A 20 -24.66 -20.02 1.78
CA PHE A 20 -23.83 -20.93 0.98
C PHE A 20 -24.16 -22.41 1.28
N HIS A 21 -23.86 -23.28 0.31
CA HIS A 21 -23.95 -24.73 0.49
C HIS A 21 -22.71 -25.45 -0.09
N PRO A 22 -21.96 -26.22 0.72
CA PRO A 22 -22.03 -26.29 2.18
C PRO A 22 -21.62 -24.96 2.84
N PRO A 23 -22.10 -24.66 4.06
CA PRO A 23 -21.82 -23.37 4.72
C PRO A 23 -20.35 -23.26 5.17
N PRO A 24 -19.67 -22.11 4.93
CA PRO A 24 -18.31 -21.87 5.40
C PRO A 24 -18.27 -21.61 6.92
N LYS A 25 -17.07 -21.66 7.52
CA LYS A 25 -16.85 -21.39 8.96
C LYS A 25 -16.63 -19.90 9.30
N VAL A 26 -16.72 -19.02 8.32
CA VAL A 26 -16.40 -17.60 8.43
C VAL A 26 -17.46 -16.77 7.74
N ASP A 27 -17.64 -15.53 8.21
CA ASP A 27 -18.46 -14.54 7.52
C ASP A 27 -17.81 -14.10 6.21
N SER A 28 -18.64 -13.77 5.21
CA SER A 28 -18.22 -13.24 3.92
C SER A 28 -18.67 -11.78 3.75
N ALA A 29 -18.17 -11.10 2.72
CA ALA A 29 -18.56 -9.73 2.41
C ALA A 29 -18.62 -9.50 0.91
N VAL A 30 -19.58 -8.68 0.47
CA VAL A 30 -19.60 -8.13 -0.88
C VAL A 30 -18.90 -6.77 -0.87
N VAL A 31 -17.88 -6.65 -1.71
CA VAL A 31 -17.14 -5.40 -1.93
C VAL A 31 -17.27 -4.97 -3.38
N LEU A 32 -17.46 -3.67 -3.60
CA LEU A 32 -17.38 -3.06 -4.91
C LEU A 32 -15.98 -2.50 -5.12
N LEU A 33 -15.35 -2.92 -6.22
CA LEU A 33 -14.09 -2.36 -6.70
C LEU A 33 -14.41 -1.49 -7.91
N GLU A 34 -14.11 -0.20 -7.82
CA GLU A 34 -14.21 0.74 -8.93
C GLU A 34 -12.78 1.03 -9.41
N PRO A 35 -12.33 0.41 -10.53
CA PRO A 35 -10.98 0.63 -11.04
C PRO A 35 -10.73 2.11 -11.34
N ARG A 36 -9.55 2.60 -10.99
CA ARG A 36 -9.10 3.93 -11.36
C ARG A 36 -8.62 3.89 -12.82
N PRO A 37 -9.23 4.65 -13.74
CA PRO A 37 -8.75 4.71 -15.13
C PRO A 37 -7.28 5.15 -15.15
N GLY A 38 -6.44 4.38 -15.84
CA GLY A 38 -4.99 4.66 -15.93
C GLY A 38 -4.15 4.23 -14.71
N GLY A 39 -4.76 3.71 -13.63
CA GLY A 39 -4.03 3.24 -12.45
C GLY A 39 -3.47 4.37 -11.57
N PRO A 40 -2.46 4.08 -10.72
CA PRO A 40 -1.79 5.12 -9.93
C PRO A 40 -1.01 6.06 -10.85
N ALA A 41 -1.05 7.37 -10.58
CA ALA A 41 -0.42 8.41 -11.39
C ALA A 41 1.11 8.45 -11.20
N VAL A 42 1.80 7.40 -11.66
CA VAL A 42 3.26 7.20 -11.61
C VAL A 42 3.73 6.53 -12.90
N SER A 43 4.99 6.78 -13.29
CA SER A 43 5.59 6.19 -14.49
C SER A 43 5.91 4.70 -14.36
N ASP A 44 6.24 4.24 -13.15
CA ASP A 44 6.50 2.83 -12.81
C ASP A 44 5.53 2.34 -11.71
N PRO A 45 4.33 1.84 -12.06
CA PRO A 45 3.38 1.27 -11.11
C PRO A 45 3.90 0.04 -10.38
N ASP A 46 4.73 -0.79 -11.03
CA ASP A 46 5.27 -2.01 -10.42
C ASP A 46 6.32 -1.67 -9.37
N GLY A 47 7.16 -0.67 -9.63
CA GLY A 47 8.08 -0.10 -8.65
C GLY A 47 7.36 0.46 -7.43
N LEU A 48 6.25 1.19 -7.63
CA LEU A 48 5.39 1.65 -6.54
C LEU A 48 4.86 0.46 -5.71
N VAL A 49 4.39 -0.61 -6.36
CA VAL A 49 3.90 -1.81 -5.65
C VAL A 49 5.02 -2.46 -4.83
N ARG A 50 6.23 -2.63 -5.39
CA ARG A 50 7.40 -3.16 -4.67
C ARG A 50 7.76 -2.28 -3.47
N PHE A 51 7.82 -0.97 -3.67
CA PHE A 51 8.12 0.00 -2.62
C PHE A 51 7.10 -0.04 -1.48
N VAL A 52 5.81 -0.08 -1.80
CA VAL A 52 4.75 -0.25 -0.79
C VAL A 52 4.91 -1.60 -0.08
N GLY A 53 5.28 -2.66 -0.80
CA GLY A 53 5.65 -3.95 -0.20
C GLY A 53 6.73 -3.82 0.88
N HIS A 54 7.82 -3.11 0.58
CA HIS A 54 8.90 -2.84 1.53
C HIS A 54 8.44 -2.03 2.75
N CYS A 55 7.54 -1.05 2.55
CA CYS A 55 6.98 -0.27 3.66
C CYS A 55 6.24 -1.16 4.69
N PHE A 56 5.63 -2.26 4.23
CA PHE A 56 4.83 -3.16 5.08
C PHE A 56 5.57 -4.45 5.50
N ALA A 57 6.84 -4.64 5.14
CA ALA A 57 7.62 -5.85 5.43
C ALA A 57 7.67 -6.16 6.95
N HIS A 58 7.82 -5.13 7.78
CA HIS A 58 7.72 -5.19 9.23
C HIS A 58 6.66 -4.19 9.73
N LYS A 59 5.38 -4.56 9.61
CA LYS A 59 4.21 -3.72 9.97
C LYS A 59 4.30 -2.94 11.28
N ARG A 60 4.92 -3.50 12.32
CA ARG A 60 5.04 -2.88 13.66
C ARG A 60 6.24 -1.94 13.81
N LYS A 61 7.06 -1.80 12.77
CA LYS A 61 8.24 -0.92 12.75
C LYS A 61 7.95 0.34 11.94
N THR A 62 8.69 1.41 12.24
CA THR A 62 8.60 2.68 11.49
C THR A 62 9.12 2.52 10.06
N LEU A 63 8.80 3.46 9.19
CA LEU A 63 9.28 3.48 7.80
C LEU A 63 10.80 3.56 7.74
N ARG A 64 11.45 4.33 8.62
CA ARG A 64 12.92 4.33 8.74
C ARG A 64 13.47 2.93 8.93
N ASN A 65 12.87 2.15 9.82
CA ASN A 65 13.34 0.79 10.12
C ASN A 65 13.02 -0.21 9.00
N ASN A 66 11.95 0.02 8.23
CA ASN A 66 11.60 -0.82 7.09
C ASN A 66 12.45 -0.53 5.85
N LEU A 67 12.80 0.74 5.63
CA LEU A 67 13.32 1.21 4.34
C LEU A 67 14.82 1.55 4.34
N ALA A 68 15.41 1.91 5.48
CA ALA A 68 16.79 2.40 5.54
C ALA A 68 17.83 1.38 5.02
N GLY A 69 17.60 0.08 5.21
CA GLY A 69 18.51 -0.97 4.72
C GLY A 69 18.44 -1.19 3.21
N ILE A 70 17.38 -0.71 2.55
CA ILE A 70 17.14 -0.90 1.10
C ILE A 70 17.50 0.38 0.35
N TYR A 71 17.09 1.53 0.88
CA TYR A 71 17.16 2.82 0.19
C TYR A 71 18.16 3.81 0.82
N GLY A 72 18.83 3.41 1.90
CA GLY A 72 19.80 4.24 2.61
C GLY A 72 19.20 5.01 3.78
N LYS A 73 19.95 5.04 4.89
CA LYS A 73 19.52 5.64 6.16
C LYS A 73 19.38 7.15 6.08
N GLU A 74 20.29 7.84 5.40
CA GLU A 74 20.28 9.29 5.27
C GLU A 74 19.07 9.77 4.46
N LEU A 75 18.83 9.13 3.31
CA LEU A 75 17.70 9.47 2.43
C LEU A 75 16.37 9.34 3.16
N ILE A 76 16.09 8.16 3.74
CA ILE A 76 14.84 7.90 4.45
C ILE A 76 14.78 8.70 5.76
N GLY A 77 15.92 8.94 6.41
CA GLY A 77 16.02 9.70 7.66
C GLY A 77 15.45 11.12 7.55
N ASN A 78 15.59 11.74 6.38
CA ASN A 78 15.14 13.09 6.06
C ASN A 78 13.67 13.18 5.64
N TRP A 79 12.96 12.05 5.54
CA TRP A 79 11.55 12.06 5.16
C TRP A 79 10.65 12.42 6.36
N PRO A 80 9.59 13.22 6.15
CA PRO A 80 8.64 13.54 7.21
C PRO A 80 7.91 12.29 7.73
N GLU A 81 7.75 11.26 6.91
CA GLU A 81 7.09 10.01 7.27
C GLU A 81 8.01 9.02 8.01
N ALA A 82 9.30 9.30 8.15
CA ALA A 82 10.32 8.34 8.61
C ALA A 82 10.01 7.69 9.98
N SER A 83 9.41 8.46 10.89
CA SER A 83 9.04 8.02 12.24
C SER A 83 7.68 7.32 12.32
N LEU A 84 6.88 7.35 11.24
CA LEU A 84 5.56 6.73 11.17
C LEU A 84 5.64 5.26 10.79
N ARG A 85 4.63 4.48 11.13
CA ARG A 85 4.41 3.13 10.59
C ARG A 85 3.65 3.22 9.28
N ALA A 86 3.83 2.24 8.39
CA ALA A 86 3.18 2.23 7.09
C ALA A 86 1.64 2.28 7.17
N GLU A 87 1.03 1.66 8.19
CA GLU A 87 -0.44 1.70 8.37
C GLU A 87 -0.99 3.10 8.69
N GLN A 88 -0.14 4.04 9.11
CA GLN A 88 -0.51 5.42 9.39
C GLN A 88 -0.47 6.30 8.15
N ILE A 89 0.05 5.79 7.02
CA ILE A 89 0.21 6.54 5.79
C ILE A 89 -1.04 6.33 4.90
N PRO A 90 -1.70 7.41 4.45
CA PRO A 90 -2.76 7.29 3.47
C PRO A 90 -2.25 6.73 2.13
N VAL A 91 -3.13 6.11 1.34
CA VAL A 91 -2.78 5.55 0.01
C VAL A 91 -2.08 6.57 -0.88
N ALA A 92 -2.58 7.82 -0.90
CA ALA A 92 -1.97 8.90 -1.68
C ALA A 92 -0.55 9.26 -1.18
N GLY A 93 -0.28 9.12 0.12
CA GLY A 93 1.04 9.35 0.69
C GLY A 93 2.10 8.43 0.08
N PHE A 94 1.78 7.15 -0.15
CA PHE A 94 2.71 6.23 -0.82
C PHE A 94 3.03 6.62 -2.26
N VAL A 95 2.04 7.16 -2.98
CA VAL A 95 2.26 7.65 -4.35
C VAL A 95 3.22 8.83 -4.34
N GLU A 96 3.05 9.77 -3.42
CA GLU A 96 3.94 10.94 -3.30
C GLU A 96 5.34 10.56 -2.81
N MET A 97 5.44 9.62 -1.87
CA MET A 97 6.73 9.05 -1.44
C MET A 97 7.46 8.37 -2.60
N TRP A 98 6.75 7.61 -3.44
CA TRP A 98 7.33 6.97 -4.62
C TRP A 98 7.77 7.99 -5.67
N LYS A 99 6.96 9.01 -5.98
CA LYS A 99 7.36 10.09 -6.90
C LYS A 99 8.63 10.80 -6.41
N ARG A 100 8.73 11.07 -5.10
CA ARG A 100 9.94 11.63 -4.49
C ARG A 100 11.13 10.71 -4.67
N MET A 101 10.94 9.40 -4.51
CA MET A 101 11.99 8.40 -4.71
C MET A 101 12.40 8.27 -6.18
N SER A 102 11.46 8.19 -7.11
CA SER A 102 11.72 7.96 -8.55
C SER A 102 12.23 9.20 -9.28
N GLY A 103 11.94 10.39 -8.75
CA GLY A 103 12.51 11.65 -9.25
C GLY A 103 13.95 11.90 -8.79
N LEU A 104 14.43 11.10 -7.83
CA LEU A 104 15.84 10.96 -7.52
C LEU A 104 16.29 9.78 -8.37
N GLU A 105 17.29 9.93 -9.25
CA GLU A 105 17.85 8.78 -9.97
C GLU A 105 18.51 7.83 -8.97
N VAL A 106 17.71 6.94 -8.38
CA VAL A 106 18.20 5.89 -7.50
C VAL A 106 18.57 4.74 -8.42
N ASN A 107 19.86 4.67 -8.76
CA ASN A 107 20.45 3.48 -9.35
C ASN A 107 20.25 2.33 -8.34
N LEU A 108 19.29 1.45 -8.63
CA LEU A 108 19.16 0.14 -7.98
C LEU A 108 20.24 -0.82 -8.49
#